data_AF-A0A1H9WR11-F1
#
_entry.id   AF-A0A1H9WR11-F1
#
_cell.length_a   1.000
_cell.length_b   1.000
_cell.length_c   1.000
_cell.angle_alpha   90.00
_cell.angle_beta   90.00
_cell.angle_gamma   90.00
#
_symmetry.space_group_name_H-M   'P 1'
#
loop_
_entity.id
_entity.type
_entity.pdbx_description
1 polymer ?
#
loop_
_entity_poly.entity_id
_entity_poly.type
_entity_poly.pdbx_seq_one_letter_code
_entity_poly.pdbx_strand_id
1 'polypeptide(L)' 'MRPIPFSHTWPYDIQIGDIYVPSCPFCGEDQVRTNLSAEGLARAKEGIKANVHMPCCLETITVLEADDDYFWTSKPLR' A
#
# COMPACT_ATOMS: atom_id res chain seq x y z
N MET A 1 -12.99 -17.85 3.15
CA MET A 1 -11.95 -16.82 3.27
C MET A 1 -11.80 -16.50 4.76
N ARG A 2 -10.60 -16.63 5.36
CA ARG A 2 -10.40 -16.08 6.71
C ARG A 2 -10.28 -14.56 6.55
N PRO A 3 -10.94 -13.74 7.39
CA PRO A 3 -10.78 -12.29 7.32
C PRO A 3 -9.29 -11.96 7.52
N ILE A 4 -8.73 -11.15 6.63
CA ILE A 4 -7.37 -10.62 6.82
C ILE A 4 -7.44 -9.64 8.00
N PRO A 5 -6.59 -9.78 9.04
CA PRO A 5 -6.63 -8.89 10.18
C PRO A 5 -6.33 -7.44 9.77
N PHE A 6 -6.94 -6.47 10.46
CA PHE A 6 -6.70 -5.04 10.27
C PHE A 6 -5.23 -4.62 10.55
N SER A 7 -4.42 -5.48 11.14
CA SER A 7 -2.98 -5.26 11.26
C SER A 7 -2.23 -5.36 9.92
N HIS A 8 -2.84 -5.95 8.89
CA HIS A 8 -2.22 -6.11 7.55
C HIS A 8 -2.70 -5.05 6.55
N THR A 9 -3.57 -4.12 6.98
CA THR A 9 -4.09 -3.06 6.13
C THR A 9 -3.33 -1.76 6.34
N TRP A 10 -3.11 -1.02 5.26
CA TRP A 10 -2.50 0.30 5.34
C TRP A 10 -3.19 1.30 4.42
N PRO A 11 -3.52 2.52 4.90
CA PRO A 11 -4.24 3.49 4.09
C PRO A 11 -3.36 4.06 2.97
N TYR A 12 -4.00 4.45 1.88
CA TYR A 12 -3.37 5.16 0.77
C TYR A 12 -4.29 6.25 0.20
N ASP A 13 -3.70 7.27 -0.41
CA ASP A 13 -4.38 8.36 -1.08
C ASP A 13 -3.91 8.48 -2.54
N ILE A 14 -4.78 8.96 -3.42
CA ILE A 14 -4.42 9.29 -4.81
C ILE A 14 -4.41 10.80 -4.96
N GLN A 15 -3.25 11.36 -5.29
CA GLN A 15 -3.07 12.78 -5.55
C GLN A 15 -2.50 13.00 -6.95
N ILE A 16 -3.27 13.65 -7.82
CA ILE A 16 -2.85 13.97 -9.21
C ILE A 16 -2.37 12.71 -9.97
N GLY A 17 -2.96 11.55 -9.68
CA GLY A 17 -2.63 10.26 -10.31
C GLY A 17 -1.44 9.51 -9.69
N ASP A 18 -0.74 10.13 -8.74
CA ASP A 18 0.26 9.48 -7.91
C ASP A 18 -0.37 8.88 -6.66
N ILE A 19 0.15 7.74 -6.20
CA ILE A 19 -0.31 7.07 -4.98
C ILE A 19 0.61 7.42 -3.82
N TYR A 20 0.01 7.89 -2.73
CA TYR A 20 0.68 8.27 -1.49
C TYR A 20 0.22 7.39 -0.34
N VAL A 21 1.11 7.19 0.62
CA VAL A 21 0.78 6.63 1.91
C VAL A 21 0.80 7.78 2.94
N PRO A 22 -0.27 8.00 3.72
CA PRO A 22 -0.36 9.12 4.67
C PRO A 22 0.77 9.13 5.70
N SER A 23 1.17 7.95 6.19
CA SER A 23 2.28 7.76 7.12
C SER A 23 2.94 6.40 6.88
N CYS A 24 4.27 6.32 6.85
CA CYS A 24 4.98 5.07 6.59
C CYS A 24 4.87 4.11 7.78
N PRO A 25 4.49 2.83 7.58
CA PRO A 25 4.37 1.86 8.67
C PRO A 25 5.71 1.48 9.31
N PHE A 26 6.84 1.77 8.65
CA PHE A 26 8.17 1.36 9.11
C PHE A 26 8.93 2.47 9.83
N CYS A 27 9.00 3.67 9.24
CA CYS A 27 9.74 4.80 9.79
C CYS A 27 8.86 5.94 10.30
N GLY A 28 7.54 5.90 10.06
CA GLY A 28 6.61 6.94 10.49
C GLY A 28 6.65 8.24 9.68
N GLU A 29 7.36 8.28 8.55
CA GLU A 29 7.38 9.48 7.69
C GLU A 29 6.03 9.71 7.01
N ASP A 30 5.56 10.95 7.00
CA ASP A 30 4.26 11.31 6.46
C ASP A 30 4.29 11.66 4.96
N GLN A 31 3.17 11.49 4.28
CA GLN A 31 2.96 11.81 2.86
C GLN A 31 4.02 11.16 1.93
N VAL A 32 4.23 9.87 2.10
CA VAL A 32 5.22 9.12 1.32
C VAL A 32 4.65 8.76 -0.04
N ARG A 33 5.22 9.34 -1.11
CA ARG A 33 4.92 8.95 -2.48
C ARG A 33 5.42 7.53 -2.75
N THR A 34 4.53 6.67 -3.25
CA THR A 34 4.86 5.31 -3.62
C THR A 34 5.34 5.22 -5.07
N ASN A 35 5.96 4.08 -5.44
CA ASN A 35 6.29 3.75 -6.83
C ASN A 35 5.11 3.10 -7.59
N LEU A 36 3.95 2.91 -6.96
CA LEU A 36 2.81 2.25 -7.57
C LEU A 36 2.21 3.18 -8.62
N SER A 37 2.01 2.69 -9.84
CA SER A 37 1.28 3.42 -10.88
C SER A 37 -0.22 3.23 -10.74
N ALA A 38 -1.02 4.11 -11.35
CA ALA A 38 -2.48 3.95 -11.41
C ALA A 38 -2.92 2.61 -12.02
N GLU A 39 -2.21 2.12 -13.06
CA GLU A 39 -2.44 0.80 -13.64
C GLU A 39 -2.09 -0.33 -12.66
N GLY A 40 -0.98 -0.18 -11.94
CA GLY A 40 -0.57 -1.11 -10.89
C GLY A 40 -1.60 -1.19 -9.76
N LEU A 41 -2.17 -0.05 -9.38
CA LEU A 41 -3.26 0.01 -8.40
C LEU A 41 -4.52 -0.69 -8.93
N ALA A 42 -4.93 -0.43 -10.18
CA ALA A 42 -6.10 -1.10 -10.78
C ALA A 42 -5.94 -2.63 -10.76
N ARG A 43 -4.74 -3.13 -11.11
CA ARG A 43 -4.41 -4.56 -11.03
C ARG A 43 -4.44 -5.09 -9.59
N ALA A 44 -3.96 -4.30 -8.62
CA ALA A 44 -4.04 -4.66 -7.20
C ALA A 44 -5.49 -4.77 -6.72
N LYS A 45 -6.40 -3.92 -7.22
CA LYS A 45 -7.86 -4.03 -6.95
C LYS A 45 -8.49 -5.30 -7.55
N GLU A 46 -7.88 -5.87 -8.58
CA GLU A 46 -8.27 -7.17 -9.15
C GLU A 46 -7.62 -8.38 -8.43
N GLY A 47 -6.93 -8.14 -7.31
CA GLY A 47 -6.23 -9.17 -6.54
C GLY A 47 -4.88 -9.60 -7.12
N ILE A 48 -4.34 -8.83 -8.08
CA ILE A 48 -3.00 -9.07 -8.63
C ILE A 48 -1.97 -8.41 -7.72
N LYS A 49 -1.07 -9.20 -7.17
CA LYS A 49 -0.05 -8.72 -6.23
C LYS A 49 0.82 -7.61 -6.84
N ALA A 50 1.08 -6.58 -6.05
CA ALA A 50 1.95 -5.46 -6.40
C ALA A 50 3.00 -5.22 -5.30
N ASN A 51 4.19 -4.75 -5.68
CA ASN A 51 5.21 -4.34 -4.72
C ASN A 51 5.26 -2.81 -4.66
N VAL A 52 5.05 -2.29 -3.46
CA VAL A 52 5.14 -0.86 -3.14
C VAL A 52 6.46 -0.61 -2.41
N HIS A 53 7.36 0.11 -3.06
CA HIS A 53 8.63 0.53 -2.47
C HIS A 53 8.44 1.86 -1.74
N MET A 54 8.90 1.90 -0.49
CA MET A 54 8.85 3.08 0.37
C MET A 54 10.18 3.85 0.26
N PRO A 55 10.24 4.98 -0.48
CA PRO A 55 11.51 5.69 -0.69
C PRO A 55 12.14 6.26 0.58
N CYS A 56 11.35 6.48 1.64
CA CYS A 56 11.80 7.02 2.93
C CYS A 56 12.75 6.10 3.70
N CYS A 57 12.53 4.79 3.65
CA CYS A 57 13.25 3.80 4.45
C CYS A 57 13.75 2.61 3.64
N LEU A 58 13.49 2.60 2.33
CA LEU A 58 13.86 1.55 1.38
C LEU A 58 13.20 0.19 1.66
N GLU A 59 12.21 0.15 2.55
CA GLU A 59 11.38 -1.03 2.77
C GLU A 59 10.41 -1.24 1.61
N THR A 60 10.01 -2.49 1.40
CA THR A 60 9.06 -2.86 0.36
C THR A 60 7.86 -3.59 0.95
N ILE A 61 6.68 -3.08 0.64
CA ILE A 61 5.39 -3.66 1.00
C ILE A 61 4.92 -4.53 -0.17
N THR A 62 4.62 -5.81 0.10
CA THR A 62 3.91 -6.65 -0.87
C THR A 62 2.41 -6.52 -0.64
N VAL A 63 1.76 -5.77 -1.52
CA VAL A 63 0.31 -5.61 -1.58
C VAL A 63 -0.29 -6.85 -2.24
N LEU A 64 -1.16 -7.54 -1.51
CA LEU A 64 -1.91 -8.69 -1.97
C LEU A 64 -3.16 -8.26 -2.77
N GLU A 65 -3.84 -7.23 -2.27
CA GLU A 65 -5.07 -6.68 -2.81
C GLU A 65 -5.18 -5.22 -2.36
N ALA A 66 -5.94 -4.40 -3.09
CA ALA A 66 -6.29 -3.04 -2.70
C ALA A 66 -7.80 -2.82 -2.86
N ASP A 67 -8.39 -1.96 -2.03
CA ASP A 67 -9.73 -1.43 -2.26
C ASP A 67 -9.64 0.07 -2.59
N ASP A 68 -10.62 0.89 -2.22
CA ASP A 68 -10.62 2.32 -2.55
C ASP A 68 -9.65 3.17 -1.73
N ASP A 69 -9.28 2.75 -0.52
CA ASP A 69 -8.48 3.54 0.41
C ASP A 69 -7.47 2.72 1.25
N TYR A 70 -7.44 1.39 1.12
CA TYR A 70 -6.53 0.51 1.84
C TYR A 70 -5.78 -0.49 0.94
N PHE A 71 -4.53 -0.74 1.32
CA PHE A 71 -3.74 -1.89 0.87
C PHE A 71 -3.84 -3.03 1.85
N TRP A 72 -4.16 -4.24 1.37
CA TRP A 72 -3.96 -5.48 2.11
C TRP A 72 -2.59 -6.04 1.80
N THR A 73 -1.83 -6.37 2.83
CA THR A 73 -0.42 -6.73 2.68
C THR A 73 -0.13 -8.12 3.21
N SER A 74 1.01 -8.69 2.81
CA SER A 74 1.42 -10.04 3.22
C SER A 74 1.95 -10.13 4.65
N LYS A 75 2.21 -8.99 5.30
CA LYS A 75 2.81 -8.90 6.63
C LYS A 75 2.00 -7.93 7.50
N PRO A 76 2.02 -8.07 8.84
CA PRO A 76 1.47 -7.05 9.71
C PRO A 76 2.32 -5.77 9.61
N LEU A 77 1.63 -4.64 9.52
CA LEU A 77 2.16 -3.27 9.52
C LEU A 77 1.80 -2.52 10.82
N ARG A 78 1.08 -3.17 11.73
CA ARG A 78 0.74 -2.73 13.09
C ARG A 78 0.97 -3.85 14.09
#